data_AF-A0A6A2ZV76-F1
#
_entry.id   AF-A0A6A2ZV76-F1
#
_cell.length_a   1.000
_cell.length_b   1.000
_cell.length_c   1.000
_cell.angle_alpha   90.00
_cell.angle_beta   90.00
_cell.angle_gamma   90.00
#
_symmetry.space_group_name_H-M   'P 1'
#
loop_
_entity.id
_entity.type
_entity.pdbx_description
1 polymer ?
#
loop_
_entity_poly.entity_id
_entity_poly.type
_entity_poly.pdbx_seq_one_letter_code
_entity_poly.pdbx_strand_id
1 'polypeptide(L)'
;MVGGATSIMLLPDDCLCSIFNFLWCTTDRESFGLTCHRWLNIQNLQRRSLQFPFRFSRVGPSSLSQSCTDISSFHFHRILTRFQHLEYLPLSGCTEITDAALNYLKPYGSRLQTLCLDSCLRISKYGISLVGVGCPSLTTISLYRLNIDDTGLKALANSCSALKRVNLSYCLHISDSGLSALCQGCRELQAIKISRLQGCTQTSEMDWKQSGMDLRWGLKSSAFDFVEVLPMLLLLHSQKGVRNSRSGTWHGVMRLGFVDGLPLDQTAII
;
A
#
# COMPACT_ATOMS: atom_id res chain seq x y z
N MET A 1 29.16 13.20 48.06
CA MET A 1 28.82 12.06 47.19
C MET A 1 27.72 12.51 46.25
N VAL A 2 28.07 12.81 45.01
CA VAL A 2 27.10 13.22 43.98
C VAL A 2 26.29 11.98 43.64
N GLY A 3 25.07 11.89 44.14
CA GLY A 3 24.09 10.90 43.70
C GLY A 3 23.73 11.18 42.25
N GLY A 4 24.56 10.71 41.33
CA GLY A 4 24.30 10.76 39.90
C GLY A 4 23.17 9.80 39.57
N ALA A 5 21.93 10.23 39.78
CA ALA A 5 20.79 9.54 39.21
C ALA A 5 20.97 9.59 37.69
N THR A 6 21.38 8.47 37.08
CA THR A 6 21.40 8.29 35.64
C THR A 6 19.94 8.25 35.18
N SER A 7 19.35 9.43 35.00
CA SER A 7 18.00 9.56 34.49
C SER A 7 17.99 9.12 33.03
N ILE A 8 17.04 8.26 32.68
CA ILE A 8 16.79 7.84 31.29
C ILE A 8 16.56 9.04 30.35
N MET A 9 16.17 10.19 30.91
CA MET A 9 16.01 11.45 30.18
C MET A 9 17.32 12.07 29.68
N LEU A 10 18.47 11.63 30.20
CA LEU A 10 19.80 12.09 29.76
C LEU A 10 20.37 11.25 28.62
N LEU A 11 19.71 10.15 28.23
CA LEU A 11 20.17 9.33 27.10
C LEU A 11 20.05 10.11 25.77
N PRO A 12 21.00 9.96 24.84
CA PRO A 12 20.87 10.45 23.46
C PRO A 12 19.65 9.86 22.73
N ASP A 13 19.18 10.55 21.69
CA ASP A 13 18.02 10.11 20.89
C ASP A 13 18.25 8.74 20.23
N ASP A 14 19.48 8.42 19.80
CA ASP A 14 19.82 7.12 19.20
C ASP A 14 19.66 5.96 20.20
N CYS A 15 20.01 6.19 21.46
CA CYS A 15 19.82 5.21 22.53
C CYS A 15 18.33 5.02 22.83
N LEU A 16 17.56 6.12 22.87
CA LEU A 16 16.11 6.06 23.05
C LEU A 16 15.40 5.40 21.85
N CYS A 17 15.88 5.61 20.62
CA CYS A 17 15.41 4.89 19.43
C CYS A 17 15.68 3.39 19.55
N SER A 18 16.87 3.01 20.02
CA SER A 18 17.23 1.62 20.26
C SER A 18 16.31 0.99 21.30
N ILE A 19 16.07 1.67 22.43
CA ILE A 19 15.12 1.24 23.46
C ILE A 19 13.73 1.05 22.88
N PHE A 20 13.22 2.03 22.11
CA PHE A 20 11.92 1.94 21.46
C PHE A 20 11.82 0.71 20.54
N ASN A 21 12.88 0.41 19.78
CA ASN A 21 12.93 -0.75 18.89
C ASN A 21 12.95 -2.10 19.64
N PHE A 22 13.32 -2.13 20.92
CA PHE A 22 13.23 -3.32 21.77
C PHE A 22 11.87 -3.49 22.46
N LEU A 23 10.97 -2.51 22.38
CA LEU A 23 9.59 -2.68 22.83
C LEU A 23 8.86 -3.58 21.83
N TRP A 24 8.36 -4.74 22.25
CA TRP A 24 7.65 -5.69 21.37
C TRP A 24 6.13 -5.64 21.48
N CYS A 25 5.61 -4.94 22.50
CA CYS A 25 4.19 -4.80 22.74
C CYS A 25 3.70 -3.45 22.20
N THR A 26 2.57 -3.48 21.49
CA THR A 26 1.90 -2.28 20.97
C THR A 26 1.53 -1.31 22.10
N THR A 27 1.04 -1.83 23.23
CA THR A 27 0.68 -1.03 24.40
C THR A 27 1.89 -0.29 25.00
N ASP A 28 3.06 -0.94 25.04
CA ASP A 28 4.29 -0.30 25.55
C ASP A 28 4.76 0.79 24.58
N ARG A 29 4.66 0.55 23.27
CA ARG A 29 5.00 1.53 22.24
C ARG A 29 4.08 2.74 22.26
N GLU A 30 2.79 2.55 22.52
CA GLU A 30 1.84 3.64 22.72
C GLU A 30 2.16 4.43 24.01
N SER A 31 2.44 3.72 25.09
CA SER A 31 2.79 4.32 26.38
C SER A 31 4.10 5.11 26.32
N PHE A 32 5.06 4.69 25.48
CA PHE A 32 6.35 5.36 25.30
C PHE A 32 6.20 6.84 24.93
N GLY A 33 5.35 7.16 23.93
CA GLY A 33 5.13 8.54 23.52
C GLY A 33 4.27 9.36 24.47
N LEU A 34 3.58 8.73 25.41
CA LEU A 34 2.81 9.45 26.44
C LEU A 34 3.70 10.03 27.54
N THR A 35 4.97 9.63 27.61
CA THR A 35 5.90 10.11 28.64
C THR A 35 6.22 11.60 28.51
N CYS A 36 6.59 12.06 27.30
CA CYS A 36 6.87 13.46 27.00
C CYS A 36 6.96 13.69 25.48
N HIS A 37 6.99 14.96 25.06
CA HIS A 37 7.13 15.34 23.65
C HIS A 37 8.37 14.76 22.95
N ARG A 38 9.49 14.62 23.67
CA ARG A 38 10.73 14.06 23.10
C ARG A 38 10.55 12.58 22.74
N TRP A 39 9.98 11.80 23.64
CA TRP A 39 9.75 10.37 23.40
C TRP A 39 8.64 10.15 22.36
N LEU A 40 7.62 11.01 22.36
CA LEU A 40 6.63 11.03 21.29
C LEU A 40 7.28 11.29 19.93
N ASN A 41 8.24 12.22 19.85
CA ASN A 41 8.97 12.49 18.61
C ASN A 41 9.76 11.26 18.15
N ILE A 42 10.46 10.60 19.06
CA ILE A 42 11.21 9.36 18.78
C ILE A 42 10.27 8.26 18.28
N GLN A 43 9.14 8.04 18.95
CA GLN A 43 8.13 7.08 18.50
C GLN A 43 7.62 7.42 17.08
N ASN A 44 7.34 8.70 16.79
CA ASN A 44 6.86 9.10 15.47
C ASN A 44 7.94 8.91 14.39
N LEU A 45 9.19 9.23 14.70
CA LEU A 45 10.32 9.00 13.79
C LEU A 45 10.48 7.52 13.47
N GLN A 46 10.29 6.62 14.44
CA GLN A 46 10.41 5.18 14.20
C GLN A 46 9.16 4.56 13.54
N ARG A 47 8.11 5.34 13.27
CA ARG A 47 6.86 4.82 12.71
C ARG A 47 6.97 4.57 11.21
N ARG A 48 6.69 3.33 10.80
CA ARG A 48 6.75 2.87 9.40
C ARG A 48 5.41 2.81 8.69
N SER A 49 4.29 2.76 9.41
CA SER A 49 2.96 2.63 8.82
C SER A 49 1.95 3.52 9.51
N LEU A 50 1.03 4.11 8.74
CA LEU A 50 -0.14 4.81 9.24
C LEU A 50 -1.41 4.05 8.87
N GLN A 51 -2.38 4.07 9.77
CA GLN A 51 -3.76 3.70 9.45
C GLN A 51 -4.67 4.88 9.77
N PHE A 52 -5.52 5.25 8.81
CA PHE A 52 -6.64 6.13 9.08
C PHE A 52 -7.86 5.26 9.42
N PRO A 53 -8.57 5.54 10.51
CA PRO A 53 -9.79 4.82 10.85
C PRO A 53 -10.84 5.16 9.80
N PHE A 54 -11.00 4.27 8.81
CA PHE A 54 -12.14 4.29 7.93
C PHE A 54 -13.39 3.95 8.75
N ARG A 55 -14.12 4.98 9.21
CA ARG A 55 -15.45 4.77 9.78
C ARG A 55 -16.42 4.50 8.63
N PHE A 56 -16.75 3.23 8.42
CA PHE A 56 -17.99 2.86 7.74
C PHE A 56 -19.17 3.24 8.63
N SER A 57 -19.58 4.50 8.58
CA SER A 57 -20.90 4.86 9.08
C SER A 57 -21.92 4.31 8.08
N ARG A 58 -22.65 3.25 8.43
CA ARG A 58 -23.84 2.81 7.67
C ARG A 58 -24.87 3.94 7.71
N VAL A 59 -24.90 4.80 6.70
CA VAL A 59 -26.03 5.70 6.46
C VAL A 59 -27.01 4.95 5.56
N GLY A 60 -27.77 4.03 6.15
CA GLY A 60 -28.87 3.34 5.48
C GLY A 60 -28.51 2.34 4.36
N PRO A 61 -29.51 1.73 3.71
CA PRO A 61 -29.33 0.58 2.80
C PRO A 61 -28.79 0.93 1.39
N SER A 62 -28.51 2.20 1.08
CA SER A 62 -28.23 2.63 -0.30
C SER A 62 -27.24 3.77 -0.47
N SER A 63 -26.57 4.25 0.59
CA SER A 63 -25.41 5.14 0.44
C SER A 63 -24.25 4.70 1.34
N LEU A 64 -23.24 4.11 0.70
CA LEU A 64 -21.90 4.02 1.29
C LEU A 64 -21.28 5.42 1.20
N SER A 65 -21.63 6.33 2.13
CA SER A 65 -20.82 7.52 2.32
C SER A 65 -19.54 7.07 3.03
N GLN A 66 -18.51 6.83 2.25
CA GLN A 66 -17.15 6.69 2.76
C GLN A 66 -16.82 8.05 3.40
N SER A 67 -16.86 8.15 4.74
CA SER A 67 -16.36 9.34 5.41
C SER A 67 -14.85 9.32 5.25
N CYS A 68 -14.37 9.89 4.15
CA CYS A 68 -12.96 10.14 4.00
C CYS A 68 -12.54 11.08 5.13
N THR A 69 -11.41 10.77 5.77
CA THR A 69 -10.68 11.80 6.50
C THR A 69 -10.28 12.86 5.47
N ASP A 70 -10.91 14.04 5.48
CA ASP A 70 -10.53 15.15 4.60
C ASP A 70 -9.11 15.64 4.96
N ILE A 71 -8.10 14.91 4.49
CA ILE A 71 -6.70 15.27 4.65
C ILE A 71 -6.40 16.34 3.60
N SER A 72 -6.39 17.59 4.05
CA SER A 72 -5.89 18.70 3.22
C SER A 72 -4.37 18.62 3.00
N SER A 73 -3.85 19.37 2.02
CA SER A 73 -2.41 19.47 1.75
C SER A 73 -1.57 19.87 2.97
N PHE A 74 -2.14 20.67 3.88
CA PHE A 74 -1.48 21.05 5.13
C PHE A 74 -1.33 19.85 6.09
N HIS A 75 -2.38 19.05 6.24
CA HIS A 75 -2.33 17.84 7.05
C HIS A 75 -1.35 16.82 6.45
N PHE A 76 -1.37 16.66 5.13
CA PHE A 76 -0.43 15.81 4.40
C PHE A 76 1.02 16.21 4.66
N HIS A 77 1.35 17.50 4.56
CA HIS A 77 2.68 18.01 4.88
C HIS A 77 3.09 17.73 6.34
N ARG A 78 2.17 17.94 7.30
CA ARG A 78 2.42 17.66 8.72
C ARG A 78 2.64 16.18 8.99
N ILE A 79 1.92 15.30 8.30
CA ILE A 79 2.10 13.85 8.41
C ILE A 79 3.51 13.46 7.94
N LEU A 80 3.92 13.92 6.75
CA LEU A 80 5.23 13.59 6.19
C LEU A 80 6.40 14.15 7.01
N THR A 81 6.27 15.36 7.55
CA THR A 81 7.31 15.97 8.41
C THR A 81 7.45 15.24 9.75
N ARG A 82 6.35 14.68 10.27
CA ARG A 82 6.30 14.01 11.56
C ARG A 82 6.70 12.53 11.50
N PHE A 83 6.39 11.85 10.39
CA PHE A 83 6.65 10.42 10.19
C PHE A 83 7.65 10.23 9.04
N GLN A 84 8.92 10.57 9.28
CA GLN A 84 9.94 10.64 8.22
C GLN A 84 10.45 9.26 7.76
N HIS A 85 10.22 8.21 8.55
CA HIS A 85 10.61 6.84 8.19
C HIS A 85 9.46 6.00 7.64
N LEU A 86 8.41 6.65 7.15
CA LEU A 86 7.21 5.98 6.68
C LEU A 86 7.48 5.10 5.44
N GLU A 87 7.03 3.86 5.51
CA GLU A 87 7.13 2.84 4.47
C GLU A 87 5.73 2.54 3.85
N TYR A 88 4.64 2.74 4.60
CA TYR A 88 3.26 2.55 4.13
C TYR A 88 2.39 3.79 4.41
N LEU A 89 1.81 4.36 3.35
CA LEU A 89 0.97 5.56 3.42
C LEU A 89 -0.37 5.36 2.67
N PRO A 90 -1.49 5.19 3.39
CA PRO A 90 -2.81 5.12 2.79
C PRO A 90 -3.41 6.52 2.66
N LEU A 91 -3.71 6.98 1.44
CA LEU A 91 -4.42 8.25 1.19
C LEU A 91 -5.72 8.03 0.41
N SER A 92 -6.19 6.78 0.34
CA SER A 92 -7.40 6.42 -0.40
C SER A 92 -8.59 7.26 0.06
N GLY A 93 -9.27 7.89 -0.90
CA GLY A 93 -10.42 8.75 -0.70
C GLY A 93 -10.10 10.21 -0.41
N CYS A 94 -8.83 10.60 -0.20
CA CYS A 94 -8.46 11.96 0.17
C CYS A 94 -8.62 12.93 -1.01
N THR A 95 -9.85 13.40 -1.22
CA THR A 95 -10.24 14.22 -2.38
C THR A 95 -9.65 15.62 -2.37
N GLU A 96 -9.23 16.13 -1.21
CA GLU A 96 -8.60 17.45 -1.08
C GLU A 96 -7.10 17.48 -1.42
N ILE A 97 -6.46 16.32 -1.58
CA ILE A 97 -5.05 16.23 -1.96
C ILE A 97 -4.90 16.53 -3.45
N THR A 98 -4.09 17.52 -3.79
CA THR A 98 -3.79 17.94 -5.16
C THR A 98 -2.38 17.53 -5.59
N ASP A 99 -2.08 17.64 -6.88
CA ASP A 99 -0.73 17.44 -7.42
C ASP A 99 0.34 18.25 -6.66
N ALA A 100 0.03 19.50 -6.30
CA ALA A 100 0.96 20.36 -5.57
C ALA A 100 1.34 19.80 -4.19
N ALA A 101 0.39 19.12 -3.52
CA ALA A 101 0.65 18.49 -2.23
C ALA A 101 1.66 17.35 -2.36
N LEU A 102 1.61 16.58 -3.46
CA LEU A 102 2.54 15.47 -3.69
C LEU A 102 3.99 15.92 -3.87
N ASN A 103 4.25 17.20 -4.12
CA ASN A 103 5.61 17.75 -4.11
C ASN A 103 6.28 17.62 -2.73
N TYR A 104 5.50 17.52 -1.64
CA TYR A 104 6.04 17.23 -0.31
C TYR A 104 6.63 15.83 -0.17
N LEU A 105 6.35 14.90 -1.09
CA LEU A 105 6.99 13.58 -1.10
C LEU A 105 8.47 13.65 -1.47
N LYS A 106 8.93 14.70 -2.18
CA LYS A 106 10.36 14.80 -2.56
C LYS A 106 11.33 14.75 -1.37
N PRO A 107 11.15 15.56 -0.31
CA PRO A 107 12.03 15.49 0.87
C PRO A 107 11.74 14.32 1.82
N TYR A 108 10.54 13.72 1.81
CA TYR A 108 10.10 12.79 2.85
C TYR A 108 9.76 11.36 2.36
N GLY A 109 9.69 11.14 1.04
CA GLY A 109 9.18 9.91 0.42
C GLY A 109 10.22 8.84 0.10
N SER A 110 11.50 9.08 0.41
CA SER A 110 12.62 8.20 -0.01
C SER A 110 12.52 6.77 0.52
N ARG A 111 11.86 6.57 1.67
CA ARG A 111 11.64 5.26 2.30
C ARG A 111 10.26 4.66 2.00
N LEU A 112 9.40 5.39 1.30
CA LEU A 112 8.04 4.95 1.07
C LEU A 112 8.03 3.77 0.10
N GLN A 113 7.50 2.64 0.56
CA GLN A 113 7.43 1.39 -0.20
C GLN A 113 6.01 1.14 -0.73
N THR A 114 4.98 1.61 -0.03
CA THR A 114 3.58 1.43 -0.40
C THR A 114 2.83 2.76 -0.32
N LEU A 115 2.17 3.14 -1.41
CA LEU A 115 1.34 4.33 -1.51
C LEU A 115 -0.02 4.00 -2.12
N CYS A 116 -1.11 4.34 -1.42
CA CYS A 116 -2.46 4.20 -1.96
C CYS A 116 -3.08 5.57 -2.20
N LEU A 117 -3.44 5.87 -3.45
CA LEU A 117 -4.05 7.14 -3.90
C LEU A 117 -5.46 6.92 -4.46
N ASP A 118 -6.13 5.85 -4.05
CA ASP A 118 -7.39 5.43 -4.67
C ASP A 118 -8.45 6.53 -4.54
N SER A 119 -9.13 6.85 -5.65
CA SER A 119 -10.19 7.88 -5.69
C SER A 119 -9.74 9.28 -5.23
N CYS A 120 -8.44 9.61 -5.26
CA CYS A 120 -7.95 10.98 -5.07
C CYS A 120 -8.14 11.81 -6.35
N LEU A 121 -9.37 12.27 -6.59
CA LEU A 121 -9.82 12.82 -7.89
C LEU A 121 -9.09 14.10 -8.36
N ARG A 122 -8.35 14.78 -7.48
CA ARG A 122 -7.57 15.99 -7.80
C ARG A 122 -6.09 15.69 -8.11
N ILE A 123 -5.72 14.40 -8.17
CA ILE A 123 -4.41 13.94 -8.60
C ILE A 123 -4.46 13.59 -10.08
N SER A 124 -3.55 14.15 -10.86
CA SER A 124 -3.38 13.94 -12.28
C SER A 124 -2.04 13.29 -12.61
N LYS A 125 -1.74 13.11 -13.91
CA LYS A 125 -0.42 12.69 -14.38
C LYS A 125 0.75 13.51 -13.83
N TYR A 126 0.55 14.81 -13.52
CA TYR A 126 1.58 15.65 -12.94
C TYR A 126 1.85 15.29 -11.47
N GLY A 127 0.81 14.96 -10.71
CA GLY A 127 0.98 14.43 -9.36
C GLY A 127 1.70 13.09 -9.36
N ILE A 128 1.36 12.22 -10.31
CA ILE A 128 2.03 10.93 -10.47
C ILE A 128 3.51 11.06 -10.83
N SER A 129 3.89 12.04 -11.66
CA SER A 129 5.32 12.29 -11.92
C SER A 129 6.06 12.79 -10.67
N LEU A 130 5.40 13.60 -9.82
CA LEU A 130 5.96 14.02 -8.53
C LEU A 130 6.13 12.83 -7.56
N VAL A 131 5.18 11.88 -7.56
CA VAL A 131 5.31 10.61 -6.81
C VAL A 131 6.51 9.83 -7.31
N GLY A 132 6.68 9.70 -8.63
CA GLY A 132 7.83 9.01 -9.22
C GLY A 132 9.16 9.57 -8.73
N VAL A 133 9.32 10.89 -8.75
CA VAL A 133 10.55 11.56 -8.29
C VAL A 133 10.73 11.49 -6.76
N GLY A 134 9.64 11.57 -5.99
CA GLY A 134 9.71 11.62 -4.52
C GLY A 134 9.83 10.26 -3.84
N CYS A 135 9.41 9.18 -4.49
CA CYS A 135 9.32 7.84 -3.91
C CYS A 135 10.12 6.80 -4.74
N PRO A 136 11.45 6.87 -4.78
CA PRO A 136 12.28 5.94 -5.57
C PRO A 136 12.22 4.49 -5.07
N SER A 137 11.95 4.27 -3.78
CA SER A 137 11.88 2.94 -3.16
C SER A 137 10.50 2.27 -3.25
N LEU A 138 9.60 2.82 -4.06
CA LEU A 138 8.22 2.37 -4.13
C LEU A 138 8.13 0.96 -4.74
N THR A 139 7.50 0.04 -4.00
CA THR A 139 7.27 -1.35 -4.42
C THR A 139 5.81 -1.64 -4.72
N THR A 140 4.88 -0.90 -4.11
CA THR A 140 3.45 -1.07 -4.29
C THR A 140 2.77 0.27 -4.46
N ILE A 141 1.96 0.43 -5.51
CA ILE A 141 1.16 1.63 -5.72
C ILE A 141 -0.26 1.27 -6.14
N SER A 142 -1.25 1.94 -5.55
CA SER A 142 -2.65 1.83 -5.96
C SER A 142 -3.16 3.18 -6.44
N LEU A 143 -3.61 3.20 -7.70
CA LEU A 143 -4.10 4.38 -8.44
C LEU A 143 -5.56 4.19 -8.83
N TYR A 144 -6.32 3.38 -8.08
CA TYR A 144 -7.68 3.00 -8.44
C TYR A 144 -8.54 4.24 -8.68
N ARG A 145 -9.25 4.27 -9.82
CA ARG A 145 -10.19 5.34 -10.19
C ARG A 145 -9.53 6.73 -10.22
N LEU A 146 -8.27 6.81 -10.65
CA LEU A 146 -7.61 8.08 -10.94
C LEU A 146 -7.69 8.45 -12.42
N ASN A 147 -7.74 9.77 -12.68
CA ASN A 147 -7.74 10.32 -14.03
C ASN A 147 -6.31 10.54 -14.53
N ILE A 148 -5.65 9.45 -14.90
CA ILE A 148 -4.24 9.43 -15.36
C ILE A 148 -4.14 8.79 -16.74
N ASP A 149 -3.12 9.19 -17.50
CA ASP A 149 -2.82 8.70 -18.83
C ASP A 149 -1.44 8.00 -18.88
N ASP A 150 -1.07 7.52 -20.06
CA ASP A 150 0.22 6.83 -20.28
C ASP A 150 1.44 7.66 -19.91
N THR A 151 1.35 9.00 -19.93
CA THR A 151 2.48 9.86 -19.57
C THR A 151 2.76 9.83 -18.07
N GLY A 152 1.70 9.79 -17.24
CA GLY A 152 1.85 9.57 -15.80
C GLY A 152 2.45 8.20 -15.50
N LEU A 153 2.01 7.17 -16.21
CA LEU A 153 2.52 5.81 -16.01
C LEU A 153 3.98 5.66 -16.44
N LYS A 154 4.38 6.28 -17.56
CA LYS A 154 5.78 6.37 -17.99
C LYS A 154 6.66 7.07 -16.97
N ALA A 155 6.17 8.14 -16.33
CA ALA A 155 6.91 8.83 -15.29
C ALA A 155 7.19 7.93 -14.08
N LEU A 156 6.20 7.14 -13.63
CA LEU A 156 6.42 6.13 -12.58
C LEU A 156 7.42 5.07 -13.01
N ALA A 157 7.26 4.53 -14.23
CA ALA A 157 8.13 3.48 -14.76
C ALA A 157 9.60 3.89 -14.81
N ASN A 158 9.86 5.17 -15.12
CA ASN A 158 11.22 5.71 -15.22
C ASN A 158 11.89 5.96 -13.86
N SER A 159 11.12 6.20 -12.80
CA SER A 159 11.67 6.59 -11.49
C SER A 159 11.56 5.51 -10.41
N CYS A 160 10.58 4.61 -10.50
CA CYS A 160 10.30 3.58 -9.49
C CYS A 160 10.58 2.17 -10.05
N SER A 161 11.86 1.84 -10.28
CA SER A 161 12.28 0.56 -10.88
C SER A 161 11.98 -0.67 -10.00
N ALA A 162 11.84 -0.46 -8.69
CA ALA A 162 11.54 -1.51 -7.69
C ALA A 162 10.05 -1.85 -7.55
N LEU A 163 9.17 -1.27 -8.40
CA LEU A 163 7.73 -1.55 -8.36
C LEU A 163 7.43 -3.03 -8.64
N LYS A 164 6.66 -3.63 -7.73
CA LYS A 164 6.22 -5.03 -7.71
C LYS A 164 4.73 -5.16 -7.94
N ARG A 165 3.93 -4.25 -7.38
CA ARG A 165 2.46 -4.33 -7.43
C ARG A 165 1.86 -3.00 -7.81
N VAL A 166 1.04 -3.00 -8.86
CA VAL A 166 0.40 -1.78 -9.37
C VAL A 166 -1.09 -2.04 -9.57
N ASN A 167 -1.94 -1.15 -9.09
CA ASN A 167 -3.38 -1.18 -9.36
C ASN A 167 -3.80 0.03 -10.19
N LEU A 168 -4.25 -0.22 -11.41
CA LEU A 168 -4.68 0.78 -12.41
C LEU A 168 -6.17 0.65 -12.72
N SER A 169 -6.93 -0.12 -11.92
CA SER A 169 -8.34 -0.36 -12.21
C SER A 169 -9.13 0.95 -12.24
N TYR A 170 -10.00 1.10 -13.24
CA TYR A 170 -10.80 2.28 -13.52
C TYR A 170 -10.00 3.54 -13.93
N CYS A 171 -8.74 3.39 -14.35
CA CYS A 171 -7.98 4.47 -15.00
C CYS A 171 -8.27 4.49 -16.51
N LEU A 172 -9.28 5.27 -16.93
CA LEU A 172 -9.86 5.15 -18.27
C LEU A 172 -8.91 5.50 -19.43
N HIS A 173 -7.92 6.36 -19.20
CA HIS A 173 -7.03 6.90 -20.23
C HIS A 173 -5.67 6.19 -20.35
N ILE A 174 -5.53 5.01 -19.71
CA ILE A 174 -4.34 4.16 -19.88
C ILE A 174 -4.55 3.23 -21.07
N SER A 175 -3.52 3.13 -21.90
CA SER A 175 -3.46 2.23 -23.05
C SER A 175 -2.35 1.19 -22.90
N ASP A 176 -2.26 0.29 -23.89
CA ASP A 176 -1.20 -0.71 -23.97
C ASP A 176 0.22 -0.08 -24.03
N SER A 177 0.34 1.17 -24.52
CA SER A 177 1.61 1.90 -24.50
C SER A 177 2.06 2.22 -23.07
N GLY A 178 1.15 2.64 -22.20
CA GLY A 178 1.45 2.90 -20.79
C GLY A 178 1.84 1.62 -20.06
N LEU A 179 1.08 0.54 -20.28
CA LEU A 179 1.37 -0.77 -19.67
C LEU A 179 2.72 -1.33 -20.13
N SER A 180 3.02 -1.24 -21.43
CA SER A 180 4.31 -1.66 -21.97
C SER A 180 5.47 -0.88 -21.36
N ALA A 181 5.34 0.44 -21.22
CA ALA A 181 6.35 1.26 -20.56
C ALA A 181 6.56 0.88 -19.08
N LEU A 182 5.47 0.60 -18.36
CA LEU A 182 5.54 0.12 -16.97
C LEU A 182 6.33 -1.20 -16.86
N CYS A 183 6.01 -2.17 -17.71
CA CYS A 183 6.69 -3.47 -17.70
C CYS A 183 8.17 -3.37 -18.12
N GLN A 184 8.53 -2.41 -18.99
CA GLN A 184 9.91 -2.18 -19.39
C GLN A 184 10.74 -1.47 -18.29
N GLY A 185 10.14 -0.49 -17.60
CA GLY A 185 10.81 0.28 -16.55
C GLY A 185 10.90 -0.45 -15.20
N CYS A 186 9.87 -1.23 -14.84
CA CYS A 186 9.77 -1.92 -13.56
C CYS A 186 10.01 -3.42 -13.73
N ARG A 187 11.27 -3.84 -13.65
CA ARG A 187 11.66 -5.25 -13.88
C ARG A 187 11.29 -6.21 -12.76
N GLU A 188 11.02 -5.68 -11.56
CA GLU A 188 10.59 -6.47 -10.39
C GLU A 188 9.06 -6.63 -10.30
N LEU A 189 8.33 -6.23 -11.34
CA LEU A 189 6.88 -6.22 -11.35
C LEU A 189 6.33 -7.65 -11.28
N GLN A 190 5.44 -7.90 -10.33
CA GLN A 190 4.87 -9.21 -10.00
C GLN A 190 3.36 -9.26 -10.25
N ALA A 191 2.66 -8.14 -10.06
CA ALA A 191 1.21 -8.08 -10.21
C ALA A 191 0.75 -6.71 -10.72
N ILE A 192 -0.11 -6.71 -11.74
CA ILE A 192 -0.80 -5.52 -12.22
C ILE A 192 -2.30 -5.81 -12.19
N LYS A 193 -3.08 -4.95 -11.54
CA LYS A 193 -4.54 -4.99 -11.61
C LYS A 193 -5.03 -3.99 -12.65
N ILE A 194 -5.60 -4.51 -13.73
CA ILE A 194 -6.16 -3.74 -14.85
C ILE A 194 -7.64 -4.13 -15.03
N SER A 195 -8.54 -3.34 -14.46
CA SER A 195 -9.99 -3.57 -14.59
C SER A 195 -10.63 -2.34 -15.19
N ARG A 196 -11.48 -2.52 -16.21
CA ARG A 196 -12.24 -1.41 -16.86
C ARG A 196 -11.37 -0.25 -17.35
N LEU A 197 -10.32 -0.57 -18.11
CA LEU A 197 -9.57 0.41 -18.92
C LEU A 197 -10.32 0.60 -20.26
N GLN A 198 -10.39 1.83 -20.78
CA GLN A 198 -11.00 2.10 -22.09
C GLN A 198 -9.96 2.14 -23.22
N GLY A 199 -8.71 2.48 -22.91
CA GLY A 199 -7.62 2.63 -23.89
C GLY A 199 -6.91 1.33 -24.29
N CYS A 200 -7.24 0.19 -23.66
CA CYS A 200 -6.66 -1.12 -24.01
C CYS A 200 -7.56 -1.81 -25.04
N THR A 201 -7.18 -1.75 -26.32
CA THR A 201 -7.96 -2.30 -27.44
C THR A 201 -7.74 -3.79 -27.65
N GLN A 202 -6.72 -4.39 -27.03
CA GLN A 202 -6.43 -5.83 -27.12
C GLN A 202 -5.96 -6.39 -25.79
N THR A 203 -6.93 -6.90 -25.02
CA THR A 203 -6.69 -7.98 -24.07
C THR A 203 -6.51 -9.34 -24.78
N SER A 204 -6.02 -9.36 -26.02
CA SER A 204 -5.60 -10.58 -26.71
C SER A 204 -4.12 -10.81 -26.43
N GLU A 205 -3.82 -11.75 -25.55
CA GLU A 205 -2.54 -12.48 -25.54
C GLU A 205 -1.30 -11.64 -25.87
N MET A 206 -1.06 -10.53 -25.16
CA MET A 206 0.32 -10.09 -25.05
C MET A 206 1.05 -11.16 -24.22
N ASP A 207 1.89 -11.94 -24.89
CA ASP A 207 2.83 -12.86 -24.28
C ASP A 207 3.79 -12.05 -23.37
N TRP A 208 3.37 -11.75 -22.14
CA TRP A 208 4.24 -11.24 -21.06
C TRP A 208 5.29 -12.29 -20.60
N LYS A 209 5.50 -13.33 -21.43
CA LYS A 209 6.41 -14.46 -21.21
C LYS A 209 7.88 -14.07 -21.16
N GLN A 210 8.25 -12.84 -21.51
CA GLN A 210 9.63 -12.36 -21.45
C GLN A 210 10.04 -11.82 -20.07
N SER A 211 9.10 -11.60 -19.15
CA SER A 211 9.37 -11.07 -17.80
C SER A 211 9.11 -12.06 -16.66
N GLY A 212 8.74 -13.32 -16.95
CA GLY A 212 8.44 -14.32 -15.92
C GLY A 212 7.20 -13.99 -15.06
N MET A 213 6.33 -13.10 -15.53
CA MET A 213 5.14 -12.66 -14.80
C MET A 213 3.97 -13.64 -15.05
N ASP A 214 3.59 -14.41 -14.03
CA ASP A 214 2.32 -15.15 -14.02
C ASP A 214 1.17 -14.18 -13.74
N LEU A 215 0.79 -13.42 -14.77
CA LEU A 215 -0.36 -12.51 -14.72
C LEU A 215 -1.64 -13.36 -14.72
N ARG A 216 -2.12 -13.77 -13.54
CA ARG A 216 -3.44 -14.40 -13.42
C ARG A 216 -4.53 -13.44 -13.86
N TRP A 217 -5.08 -13.73 -15.03
CA TRP A 217 -6.23 -13.08 -15.63
C TRP A 217 -7.48 -13.26 -14.77
N GLY A 218 -7.91 -12.18 -14.10
CA GLY A 218 -9.21 -12.07 -13.44
C GLY A 218 -10.29 -11.63 -14.42
N LEU A 219 -10.53 -12.38 -15.49
CA LEU A 219 -11.67 -12.19 -16.38
C LEU A 219 -12.52 -13.47 -16.38
N LYS A 220 -13.34 -13.62 -15.34
CA LYS A 220 -14.65 -14.24 -15.51
C LYS A 220 -15.68 -13.37 -14.79
N SER A 221 -16.51 -12.73 -15.62
CA SER A 221 -17.94 -12.52 -15.41
C SER A 221 -18.36 -11.93 -14.07
N SER A 222 -18.85 -10.69 -14.12
CA SER A 222 -19.98 -10.18 -13.31
C SER A 222 -20.45 -11.08 -12.16
N ALA A 223 -19.81 -10.96 -10.98
CA ALA A 223 -20.38 -11.06 -9.63
C ALA A 223 -19.26 -11.42 -8.64
N PHE A 224 -19.26 -10.72 -7.50
CA PHE A 224 -18.40 -10.91 -6.33
C PHE A 224 -16.96 -10.38 -6.42
N ASP A 225 -16.80 -9.17 -5.88
CA ASP A 225 -15.55 -8.72 -5.27
C ASP A 225 -15.13 -9.68 -4.13
N PHE A 226 -13.81 -9.80 -3.92
CA PHE A 226 -13.09 -10.68 -3.00
C PHE A 226 -12.88 -12.13 -3.44
N VAL A 227 -11.68 -12.42 -3.97
CA VAL A 227 -11.02 -13.73 -3.82
C VAL A 227 -9.53 -13.51 -3.55
N GLU A 228 -9.12 -13.90 -2.34
CA GLU A 228 -7.73 -14.02 -1.91
C GLU A 228 -6.95 -14.97 -2.84
N VAL A 229 -5.71 -14.60 -3.18
CA VAL A 229 -4.79 -15.51 -3.88
C VAL A 229 -3.82 -16.06 -2.84
N LEU A 230 -4.09 -17.27 -2.36
CA LEU A 230 -3.11 -18.11 -1.67
C LEU A 230 -1.97 -18.47 -2.64
N PRO A 231 -0.70 -18.51 -2.19
CA PRO A 231 0.42 -18.96 -3.01
C PRO A 231 0.43 -20.50 -3.12
N MET A 232 0.43 -21.01 -4.35
CA MET A 232 0.70 -22.43 -4.61
C MET A 232 2.21 -22.69 -4.54
N LEU A 233 2.68 -23.13 -3.38
CA LEU A 233 3.83 -24.00 -3.27
C LEU A 233 3.41 -25.19 -2.40
N LEU A 234 3.11 -26.32 -3.05
CA LEU A 234 3.53 -27.67 -2.65
C LEU A 234 2.87 -28.72 -3.57
N LEU A 235 3.69 -29.70 -3.97
CA LEU A 235 3.36 -31.01 -4.52
C LEU A 235 3.28 -31.16 -6.05
N LEU A 236 4.44 -31.04 -6.70
CA LEU A 236 4.91 -32.14 -7.55
C LEU A 236 5.51 -33.22 -6.64
N HIS A 237 4.77 -34.30 -6.37
CA HIS A 237 5.26 -35.68 -6.50
C HIS A 237 4.16 -36.71 -6.15
N SER A 238 3.91 -37.60 -7.12
CA SER A 238 3.72 -39.04 -6.96
C SER A 238 2.35 -39.65 -6.59
N GLN A 239 1.77 -40.29 -7.61
CA GLN A 239 1.11 -41.61 -7.65
C GLN A 239 -0.32 -41.81 -7.08
N LYS A 240 -1.20 -42.19 -8.01
CA LYS A 240 -2.27 -43.22 -7.97
C LYS A 240 -3.26 -43.24 -6.80
N GLY A 241 -4.55 -43.06 -7.12
CA GLY A 241 -5.65 -43.40 -6.22
C GLY A 241 -7.05 -43.24 -6.82
N VAL A 242 -7.48 -44.28 -7.54
CA VAL A 242 -8.85 -44.83 -7.69
C VAL A 242 -10.05 -43.87 -7.48
N ARG A 243 -10.84 -43.69 -8.56
CA ARG A 243 -12.24 -43.24 -8.51
C ARG A 243 -13.06 -44.19 -7.62
N ASN A 244 -13.83 -43.64 -6.68
CA ASN A 244 -15.13 -44.24 -6.38
C ASN A 244 -16.21 -43.19 -6.15
N SER A 245 -17.40 -43.62 -6.54
CA SER A 245 -18.60 -42.85 -6.78
C SER A 245 -19.48 -42.80 -5.53
N ARG A 246 -20.33 -41.77 -5.49
CA ARG A 246 -21.53 -41.59 -4.64
C ARG A 246 -21.33 -40.73 -3.38
N SER A 247 -22.37 -39.93 -3.15
CA SER A 247 -22.60 -38.87 -2.15
C SER A 247 -21.71 -37.63 -2.25
N GLY A 248 -22.19 -36.65 -3.02
CA GLY A 248 -21.80 -35.26 -2.85
C GLY A 248 -22.42 -34.68 -1.58
N THR A 249 -21.57 -34.26 -0.64
CA THR A 249 -21.76 -33.12 0.26
C THR A 249 -20.54 -33.06 1.19
N TRP A 250 -19.79 -31.97 1.14
CA TRP A 250 -18.80 -31.65 2.17
C TRP A 250 -19.47 -30.73 3.20
N HIS A 251 -19.67 -31.22 4.42
CA HIS A 251 -19.93 -30.37 5.58
C HIS A 251 -18.60 -30.20 6.33
N GLY A 252 -18.04 -29.01 6.28
CA GLY A 252 -16.80 -28.67 6.98
C GLY A 252 -16.83 -27.22 7.41
N VAL A 253 -17.20 -26.99 8.68
CA VAL A 253 -17.08 -25.71 9.36
C VAL A 253 -15.58 -25.43 9.56
N MET A 254 -15.05 -24.38 8.93
CA MET A 254 -13.66 -23.97 9.13
C MET A 254 -13.64 -22.55 9.68
N ARG A 255 -13.17 -22.42 10.92
CA ARG A 255 -12.87 -21.14 11.60
C ARG A 255 -11.86 -20.37 10.76
N LEU A 256 -12.17 -19.09 10.51
CA LEU A 256 -11.29 -18.13 9.84
C LEU A 256 -10.04 -17.88 10.70
N GLY A 257 -8.89 -18.36 10.23
CA GLY A 257 -7.57 -17.88 10.68
C GLY A 257 -7.17 -16.70 9.81
N PHE A 258 -7.00 -15.53 10.46
CA PHE A 258 -6.41 -14.33 9.87
C PHE A 258 -4.98 -14.65 9.38
N VAL A 259 -4.64 -14.23 8.16
CA VAL A 259 -3.25 -14.30 7.68
C VAL A 259 -2.55 -12.99 8.06
N ASP A 260 -1.76 -13.09 9.12
CA ASP A 260 -0.76 -12.12 9.54
C ASP A 260 0.34 -11.97 8.49
N GLY A 261 0.72 -10.73 8.20
CA GLY A 261 1.76 -10.43 7.21
C GLY A 261 2.21 -8.97 7.16
N LEU A 262 2.02 -8.23 8.25
CA LEU A 262 2.80 -7.03 8.57
C LEU A 262 3.44 -7.31 9.93
N PRO A 263 4.64 -6.79 10.24
CA PRO A 263 5.01 -6.67 11.64
C PRO A 263 3.95 -5.79 12.31
N LEU A 264 2.99 -6.45 12.98
CA LEU A 264 1.88 -5.84 13.71
C LEU A 264 2.34 -4.81 14.75
N ASP A 265 3.63 -4.82 15.05
CA ASP A 265 4.27 -4.06 16.10
C ASP A 265 4.37 -2.54 15.84
N GLN A 266 4.14 -2.04 14.61
CA GLN A 266 4.24 -0.57 14.31
C GLN A 266 3.01 0.06 13.66
N THR A 267 1.86 -0.61 13.73
CA THR A 267 0.65 -0.12 13.11
C THR A 267 -0.17 0.65 14.14
N ALA A 268 -0.37 1.95 13.94
CA ALA A 268 -1.22 2.77 14.81
C ALA A 268 -2.31 3.49 13.99
N ILE A 269 -3.52 3.53 14.55
CA ILE A 269 -4.69 4.24 14.05
C ILE A 269 -4.53 5.71 14.46
N ILE A 270 -4.52 6.65 13.49
CA ILE A 270 -4.52 8.11 13.75
C ILE A 270 -5.95 8.63 13.88
#